data_AF-A0AAJ0H7B7-F1
#
_entry.id   AF-A0AAJ0H7B7-F1
#
_cell.length_a   1.000
_cell.length_b   1.000
_cell.length_c   1.000
_cell.angle_alpha   90.00
_cell.angle_beta   90.00
_cell.angle_gamma   90.00
#
_symmetry.space_group_name_H-M   'P 1'
#
loop_
_entity.id
_entity.type
_entity.pdbx_description
1 polymer ?
#
loop_
_entity_poly.entity_id
_entity_poly.type
_entity_poly.pdbx_seq_one_letter_code
_entity_poly.pdbx_strand_id
1 'polypeptide(L)'
;MPPRARAAGTSESDTSALTLRLKHGIHTVFLFVTPGQTFADITTELLELLRERYPDGLTTSVAPPKTTPIPSSGEATVVYGVPKVPADLAQGWKSLRAGEKDTVASKRLKDMGPVAFAFAGEEEEEEGDVVFEVELPALEEEF
;
A
#
# COMPACT_ATOMS: atom_id res chain seq x y z
N MET A 1 -28.65 40.95 29.12
CA MET A 1 -27.45 40.14 28.79
C MET A 1 -27.88 38.97 27.92
N PRO A 2 -27.35 38.79 26.70
CA PRO A 2 -27.58 37.58 25.91
C PRO A 2 -26.46 36.55 26.18
N PRO A 3 -26.72 35.23 26.05
CA PRO A 3 -25.67 34.24 26.02
C PRO A 3 -24.93 34.29 24.68
N ARG A 4 -23.60 34.24 24.72
CA ARG A 4 -22.73 34.14 23.55
C ARG A 4 -22.93 32.77 22.89
N ALA A 5 -23.48 32.75 21.68
CA ALA A 5 -23.43 31.58 20.81
C ALA A 5 -21.95 31.27 20.53
N ARG A 6 -21.51 30.09 20.98
CA ARG A 6 -20.21 29.53 20.62
C ARG A 6 -20.33 29.17 19.14
N ALA A 7 -19.53 29.81 18.29
CA ALA A 7 -19.38 29.39 16.91
C ALA A 7 -19.01 27.90 16.92
N ALA A 8 -19.87 27.07 16.33
CA ALA A 8 -19.48 25.75 15.93
C ALA A 8 -18.35 25.94 14.91
N GLY A 9 -17.12 25.66 15.33
CA GLY A 9 -16.06 25.40 14.39
C GLY A 9 -16.49 24.16 13.62
N THR A 10 -16.95 24.36 12.39
CA THR A 10 -17.00 23.30 11.40
C THR A 10 -15.55 22.84 11.25
N SER A 11 -15.16 21.76 11.93
CA SER A 11 -13.92 21.08 11.61
C SER A 11 -14.05 20.61 10.17
N GLU A 12 -13.22 21.16 9.27
CA GLU A 12 -12.96 20.64 7.93
C GLU A 12 -12.85 19.12 8.02
N SER A 13 -13.91 18.43 7.63
CA SER A 13 -13.99 16.97 7.72
C SER A 13 -13.18 16.37 6.58
N ASP A 14 -11.92 16.03 6.87
CA ASP A 14 -11.08 14.98 6.25
C ASP A 14 -11.52 14.50 4.85
N THR A 15 -11.47 15.39 3.86
CA THR A 15 -11.70 15.07 2.43
C THR A 15 -10.48 15.36 1.56
N SER A 16 -9.31 15.56 2.17
CA SER A 16 -8.07 15.75 1.41
C SER A 16 -7.58 14.42 0.82
N ALA A 17 -7.05 14.48 -0.39
CA ALA A 17 -6.27 13.38 -0.95
C ALA A 17 -5.09 13.05 -0.01
N LEU A 18 -4.71 11.79 0.02
CA LEU A 18 -3.59 11.28 0.82
C LEU A 18 -2.63 10.50 -0.09
N THR A 19 -1.37 10.47 0.29
CA THR A 19 -0.31 9.77 -0.46
C THR A 19 0.00 8.45 0.25
N LEU A 20 -0.16 7.33 -0.44
CA LEU A 20 0.25 6.02 0.06
C LEU A 20 1.68 5.71 -0.38
N ARG A 21 2.48 5.14 0.53
CA ARG A 21 3.82 4.60 0.22
C ARG A 21 3.72 3.09 0.02
N LEU A 22 3.45 2.69 -1.22
CA LEU A 22 3.30 1.30 -1.61
C LEU A 22 4.68 0.64 -1.74
N LYS A 23 4.90 -0.47 -1.02
CA LYS A 23 6.20 -1.13 -0.89
C LYS A 23 6.17 -2.56 -1.41
N HIS A 24 7.19 -2.92 -2.21
CA HIS A 24 7.42 -4.28 -2.69
C HIS A 24 8.89 -4.46 -3.08
N GLY A 25 9.57 -5.44 -2.48
CA GLY A 25 11.02 -5.57 -2.57
C GLY A 25 11.72 -4.27 -2.17
N ILE A 26 12.66 -3.81 -2.98
CA ILE A 26 13.36 -2.52 -2.84
C ILE A 26 12.53 -1.30 -3.27
N HIS A 27 11.36 -1.49 -3.90
CA HIS A 27 10.60 -0.40 -4.48
C HIS A 27 9.70 0.30 -3.46
N THR A 28 9.60 1.62 -3.60
CA THR A 28 8.55 2.42 -2.96
C THR A 28 7.86 3.26 -4.03
N VAL A 29 6.60 2.95 -4.30
CA VAL A 29 5.72 3.68 -5.21
C VAL A 29 4.88 4.65 -4.39
N PHE A 30 4.79 5.91 -4.83
CA PHE A 30 3.96 6.92 -4.20
C PHE A 30 2.69 7.09 -5.03
N LEU A 31 1.54 6.79 -4.43
CA LEU A 31 0.24 6.89 -5.09
C LEU A 31 -0.65 7.89 -4.37
N PHE A 32 -1.22 8.84 -5.11
CA PHE A 32 -2.19 9.80 -4.59
C PHE A 32 -3.58 9.17 -4.63
N VAL A 33 -4.24 9.08 -3.49
CA VAL A 33 -5.57 8.47 -3.39
C VAL A 33 -6.53 9.39 -2.66
N THR A 34 -7.82 9.25 -2.98
CA THR A 34 -8.87 9.95 -2.24
C THR A 34 -9.53 9.02 -1.22
N PRO A 35 -10.10 9.53 -0.12
CA PRO A 35 -10.74 8.69 0.90
C PRO A 35 -11.84 7.76 0.36
N GLY A 36 -12.50 8.15 -0.74
CA GLY A 36 -13.57 7.38 -1.39
C GLY A 36 -13.10 6.41 -2.47
N GLN A 37 -11.83 6.44 -2.87
CA GLN A 37 -11.28 5.55 -3.89
C GLN A 37 -11.27 4.11 -3.37
N THR A 38 -11.63 3.16 -4.23
CA THR A 38 -11.69 1.74 -3.87
C THR A 38 -10.34 1.05 -4.06
N PHE A 39 -10.14 -0.09 -3.41
CA PHE A 39 -8.93 -0.89 -3.64
C PHE A 39 -8.87 -1.50 -5.04
N ALA A 40 -10.00 -1.71 -5.72
CA ALA A 40 -10.02 -2.07 -7.14
C ALA A 40 -9.42 -0.94 -8.02
N ASP A 41 -9.81 0.31 -7.77
CA ASP A 41 -9.27 1.46 -8.51
C ASP A 41 -7.76 1.62 -8.25
N ILE A 42 -7.34 1.53 -6.98
CA ILE A 42 -5.93 1.59 -6.58
C ILE A 42 -5.11 0.49 -7.24
N THR A 43 -5.65 -0.72 -7.29
CA THR A 43 -4.99 -1.87 -7.92
C THR A 43 -4.82 -1.66 -9.42
N THR A 44 -5.85 -1.14 -10.08
CA THR A 44 -5.79 -0.82 -11.52
C THR A 44 -4.69 0.21 -11.79
N GLU A 45 -4.71 1.33 -11.06
CA GLU A 45 -3.73 2.42 -11.21
C GLU A 45 -2.29 1.95 -10.92
N LEU A 46 -2.11 1.16 -9.85
CA LEU A 46 -0.82 0.57 -9.50
C LEU A 46 -0.30 -0.34 -10.61
N LEU A 47 -1.12 -1.26 -11.12
CA LEU A 47 -0.69 -2.22 -12.14
C LEU A 47 -0.40 -1.54 -13.48
N GLU A 48 -1.20 -0.54 -13.88
CA GLU A 48 -0.93 0.26 -15.07
C GLU A 48 0.42 0.96 -14.97
N LEU A 49 0.67 1.65 -13.84
CA LEU A 49 1.94 2.32 -13.57
C LEU A 49 3.13 1.35 -13.59
N LEU A 50 2.99 0.20 -12.92
CA LEU A 50 4.06 -0.79 -12.85
C LEU A 50 4.39 -1.35 -14.23
N ARG A 51 3.39 -1.69 -15.05
CA ARG A 51 3.62 -2.24 -16.40
C ARG A 51 4.23 -1.21 -17.35
N GLU A 52 3.83 0.05 -17.25
CA GLU A 52 4.41 1.14 -18.06
C GLU A 52 5.89 1.38 -17.70
N ARG A 53 6.21 1.38 -16.41
CA ARG A 53 7.55 1.75 -15.93
C ARG A 53 8.53 0.58 -15.88
N TYR A 54 8.04 -0.64 -15.71
CA TYR A 54 8.81 -1.86 -15.52
C TYR A 54 8.29 -2.97 -16.43
N PRO A 55 8.40 -2.82 -17.77
CA PRO A 55 7.85 -3.79 -18.72
C PRO A 55 8.45 -5.20 -18.59
N ASP A 56 9.68 -5.32 -18.09
CA ASP A 56 10.37 -6.59 -17.86
C ASP A 56 10.14 -7.17 -16.44
N GLY A 57 9.25 -6.57 -15.66
CA GLY A 57 8.97 -6.93 -14.27
C GLY A 57 9.71 -6.07 -13.25
N LEU A 58 9.33 -6.22 -11.98
CA LEU A 58 9.80 -5.40 -10.88
C LEU A 58 11.03 -6.03 -10.21
N THR A 59 12.18 -5.38 -10.25
CA THR A 59 13.40 -5.87 -9.56
C THR A 59 13.19 -5.82 -8.04
N THR A 60 13.00 -6.96 -7.39
CA THR A 60 12.63 -7.04 -5.97
C THR A 60 13.80 -7.13 -5.02
N SER A 61 14.93 -7.67 -5.48
CA SER A 61 16.17 -7.77 -4.71
C SER A 61 17.38 -7.49 -5.60
N VAL A 62 18.40 -6.85 -5.05
CA VAL A 62 19.67 -6.57 -5.75
C VAL A 62 20.68 -7.70 -5.55
N ALA A 63 20.68 -8.36 -4.40
CA ALA A 63 21.64 -9.39 -4.04
C ALA A 63 21.03 -10.46 -3.10
N PRO A 64 20.63 -11.63 -3.62
CA PRO A 64 20.73 -12.05 -5.03
C PRO A 64 19.74 -11.30 -5.93
N PRO A 65 20.08 -11.02 -7.20
CA PRO A 65 19.14 -10.40 -8.13
C PRO A 65 17.85 -11.22 -8.25
N LYS A 66 16.71 -10.58 -8.00
CA LYS A 66 15.38 -11.15 -8.18
C LYS A 66 14.49 -10.16 -8.92
N THR A 67 13.73 -10.66 -9.88
CA THR A 67 12.70 -9.89 -10.59
C THR A 67 11.38 -10.61 -10.45
N THR A 68 10.36 -9.87 -10.01
CA THR A 68 8.99 -10.37 -9.89
C THR A 68 8.20 -9.92 -11.13
N PRO A 69 7.63 -10.85 -11.92
CA PRO A 69 6.75 -10.50 -13.02
C PRO A 69 5.54 -9.71 -12.53
N ILE A 70 5.13 -8.70 -13.30
CA ILE A 70 3.90 -7.96 -13.01
C ILE A 70 2.77 -8.70 -13.72
N PRO A 71 1.73 -9.16 -13.01
CA PRO A 71 0.66 -9.97 -13.59
C PRO A 71 -0.09 -9.19 -14.67
N SER A 72 -0.60 -9.87 -15.70
CA SER A 72 -1.59 -9.32 -16.62
C SER A 72 -2.97 -9.23 -15.96
N SER A 73 -3.93 -8.58 -16.62
CA SER A 73 -5.31 -8.54 -16.11
C SER A 73 -5.87 -9.95 -15.97
N GLY A 74 -6.28 -10.32 -14.76
CA GLY A 74 -6.90 -11.61 -14.45
C GLY A 74 -5.94 -12.75 -14.07
N GLU A 75 -4.61 -12.54 -14.05
CA GLU A 75 -3.64 -13.60 -13.72
C GLU A 75 -3.32 -13.71 -12.23
N ALA A 76 -3.49 -12.64 -11.47
CA ALA A 76 -3.21 -12.60 -10.04
C ALA A 76 -3.99 -11.48 -9.35
N THR A 77 -4.21 -11.63 -8.06
CA THR A 77 -4.83 -10.59 -7.22
C THR A 77 -3.76 -9.81 -6.50
N VAL A 78 -3.89 -8.48 -6.44
CA VAL A 78 -3.03 -7.66 -5.58
C VAL A 78 -3.58 -7.66 -4.17
N VAL A 79 -2.76 -8.09 -3.24
CA VAL A 79 -3.07 -8.10 -1.80
C VAL A 79 -2.24 -7.06 -1.09
N TYR A 80 -2.82 -6.43 -0.07
CA TYR A 80 -2.23 -5.30 0.64
C TYR A 80 -1.92 -5.64 2.09
N GLY A 81 -0.81 -5.11 2.59
CA GLY A 81 -0.33 -5.32 3.94
C GLY A 81 -0.04 -4.00 4.64
N VAL A 82 -0.24 -3.96 5.95
CA VAL A 82 0.19 -2.86 6.82
C VAL A 82 1.24 -3.35 7.80
N PRO A 83 2.12 -2.48 8.33
CA PRO A 83 3.14 -2.91 9.27
C PRO A 83 2.51 -3.57 10.51
N LYS A 84 3.13 -4.65 11.00
CA LYS A 84 2.76 -5.22 12.31
C LYS A 84 3.04 -4.21 13.43
N VAL A 85 4.18 -3.53 13.33
CA VAL A 85 4.61 -2.46 14.26
C VAL A 85 4.84 -1.18 13.44
N PRO A 86 3.99 -0.15 13.55
CA PRO A 86 4.11 1.06 12.72
C PRO A 86 5.43 1.82 12.83
N ALA A 87 6.12 1.69 13.97
CA ALA A 87 7.40 2.34 14.23
C ALA A 87 8.62 1.53 13.73
N ASP A 88 8.44 0.25 13.39
CA ASP A 88 9.52 -0.64 12.98
C ASP A 88 9.01 -1.57 11.87
N LEU A 89 9.34 -1.20 10.63
CA LEU A 89 8.95 -1.96 9.44
C LEU A 89 9.66 -3.32 9.36
N ALA A 90 10.77 -3.52 10.08
CA ALA A 90 11.51 -4.78 10.07
C ALA A 90 10.77 -5.91 10.79
N GLN A 91 9.77 -5.56 11.64
CA GLN A 91 8.87 -6.53 12.28
C GLN A 91 7.88 -7.17 11.28
N GLY A 92 7.93 -6.76 10.01
CA GLY A 92 7.14 -7.31 8.94
C GLY A 92 5.71 -6.78 8.89
N TRP A 93 4.89 -7.47 8.08
CA TRP A 93 3.61 -6.97 7.60
C TRP A 93 2.49 -7.94 7.94
N LYS A 94 1.28 -7.42 8.13
CA LYS A 94 0.05 -8.19 8.26
C LYS A 94 -0.91 -7.79 7.16
N SER A 95 -1.71 -8.73 6.68
CA SER A 95 -2.74 -8.46 5.69
C SER A 95 -3.67 -7.34 6.17
N LEU A 96 -3.95 -6.39 5.27
CA LEU A 96 -4.95 -5.34 5.46
C LEU A 96 -6.38 -5.88 5.27
N ARG A 97 -6.52 -7.07 4.67
CA ARG A 97 -7.80 -7.70 4.30
C ARG A 97 -8.71 -6.73 3.57
N ALA A 98 -8.17 -6.06 2.55
CA ALA A 98 -8.92 -5.11 1.74
C ALA A 98 -9.56 -5.85 0.58
N GLY A 99 -10.90 -5.89 0.57
CA GLY A 99 -11.66 -6.34 -0.60
C GLY A 99 -11.72 -5.26 -1.66
N GLU A 100 -12.04 -5.64 -2.89
CA GLU A 100 -12.09 -4.74 -4.05
C GLU A 100 -12.94 -3.48 -3.82
N LYS A 101 -14.07 -3.61 -3.12
CA LYS A 101 -15.03 -2.53 -2.86
C LYS A 101 -14.73 -1.74 -1.59
N ASP A 102 -13.75 -2.17 -0.79
CA ASP A 102 -13.33 -1.39 0.35
C ASP A 102 -12.71 -0.07 -0.12
N THR A 103 -12.91 0.98 0.68
CA THR A 103 -12.34 2.30 0.39
C THR A 103 -11.13 2.56 1.27
N VAL A 104 -10.28 3.51 0.85
CA VAL A 104 -9.15 3.97 1.66
C VAL A 104 -9.59 4.38 3.06
N ALA A 105 -10.72 5.10 3.17
CA ALA A 105 -11.28 5.51 4.44
C ALA A 105 -11.74 4.32 5.31
N SER A 106 -12.32 3.26 4.71
CA SER A 106 -12.79 2.08 5.47
C SER A 106 -11.63 1.33 6.14
N LYS A 107 -10.42 1.40 5.57
CA LYS A 107 -9.20 0.80 6.10
C LYS A 107 -8.38 1.69 7.02
N ARG A 108 -8.84 2.93 7.28
CA ARG A 108 -8.17 3.89 8.19
C ARG A 108 -6.70 4.11 7.86
N LEU A 109 -6.35 4.06 6.57
CA LEU A 109 -5.01 4.40 6.10
C LEU A 109 -4.75 5.89 6.36
N LYS A 110 -3.48 6.22 6.60
CA LYS A 110 -3.03 7.58 6.89
C LYS A 110 -2.20 8.12 5.74
N ASP A 111 -2.19 9.43 5.61
CA ASP A 111 -1.26 10.11 4.70
C ASP A 111 0.19 9.71 5.00
N MET A 112 0.96 9.48 3.93
CA MET A 112 2.31 8.93 3.95
C MET A 112 2.43 7.56 4.66
N GLY A 113 1.31 6.87 4.88
CA GLY A 113 1.28 5.54 5.49
C GLY A 113 1.99 4.51 4.62
N PRO A 114 2.90 3.69 5.19
CA PRO A 114 3.50 2.58 4.46
C PRO A 114 2.49 1.44 4.31
N VAL A 115 2.35 0.94 3.10
CA VAL A 115 1.49 -0.19 2.74
C VAL A 115 2.32 -1.12 1.86
N ALA A 116 2.44 -2.40 2.24
CA ALA A 116 3.06 -3.39 1.37
C ALA A 116 2.03 -3.90 0.35
N PHE A 117 2.50 -4.35 -0.81
CA PHE A 117 1.67 -5.10 -1.75
C PHE A 117 2.40 -6.37 -2.22
N ALA A 118 1.63 -7.40 -2.55
CA ALA A 118 2.13 -8.63 -3.15
C ALA A 118 1.15 -9.09 -4.25
N PHE A 119 1.65 -9.91 -5.17
CA PHE A 119 0.84 -10.57 -6.19
C PHE A 119 0.52 -11.97 -5.68
N ALA A 120 -0.74 -12.21 -5.34
CA ALA A 120 -1.22 -13.51 -4.89
C ALA A 120 -1.74 -14.31 -6.09
N GLY A 121 -1.25 -15.54 -6.27
CA GLY A 121 -1.72 -16.45 -7.31
C GLY A 121 -3.09 -17.05 -7.00
N GLU A 122 -3.71 -17.72 -7.98
CA GLU A 122 -5.01 -18.40 -7.82
C GLU A 122 -5.01 -19.51 -6.75
N GLU A 123 -3.84 -20.02 -6.36
CA GLU A 123 -3.71 -21.08 -5.34
C GLU A 123 -3.45 -20.53 -3.91
N GLU A 124 -3.16 -19.23 -3.79
CA GLU A 124 -2.86 -18.56 -2.51
C GLU A 124 -4.11 -17.93 -1.87
N GLU A 125 -5.27 -18.58 -2.06
CA GLU A 125 -6.59 -18.10 -1.62
C GLU A 125 -6.78 -18.05 -0.09
N GLU A 126 -5.91 -18.70 0.70
CA GLU A 126 -5.92 -18.50 2.14
C GLU A 126 -5.18 -17.19 2.49
N GLU A 127 -5.94 -16.15 2.83
CA GLU A 127 -5.48 -14.80 3.26
C GLU A 127 -4.40 -14.78 4.37
N GLY A 128 -4.05 -15.94 4.94
CA GLY A 128 -3.02 -16.15 5.95
C GLY A 128 -1.61 -16.44 5.41
N ASP A 129 -1.46 -16.88 4.15
CA ASP A 129 -0.18 -17.39 3.62
C ASP A 129 0.59 -16.36 2.77
N VAL A 130 0.00 -15.20 2.51
CA VAL A 130 0.66 -14.13 1.73
C VAL A 130 1.85 -13.56 2.50
N VAL A 131 3.04 -13.74 1.93
CA VAL A 131 4.28 -13.11 2.42
C VAL A 131 4.52 -11.79 1.68
N PHE A 132 4.54 -10.69 2.43
CA PHE A 132 4.90 -9.38 1.89
C PHE A 132 6.42 -9.21 1.86
N GLU A 133 7.00 -9.36 0.68
CA GLU A 133 8.42 -9.09 0.45
C GLU A 133 8.66 -7.58 0.42
N VAL A 134 9.33 -7.05 1.45
CA VAL A 134 9.79 -5.65 1.49
C VAL A 134 11.22 -5.62 2.00
N GLU A 135 12.12 -5.10 1.19
CA GLU A 135 13.50 -4.87 1.58
C GLU A 135 13.64 -3.47 2.17
N LEU A 136 14.16 -3.39 3.38
CA LEU A 136 14.47 -2.13 4.02
C LEU A 136 15.93 -1.78 3.72
N PRO A 137 16.21 -0.51 3.35
CA PRO A 137 17.58 -0.06 3.24
C PRO A 137 18.32 -0.34 4.55
N ALA A 138 19.39 -1.12 4.48
CA ALA A 138 20.35 -1.17 5.57
C ALA A 138 21.12 0.15 5.56
N LEU A 139 21.14 0.86 6.69
CA LEU A 139 22.19 1.84 6.90
C LEU A 139 23.45 1.00 7.11
N GLU A 140 24.35 0.97 6.13
CA GLU A 140 25.69 0.44 6.35
C GLU A 140 26.26 1.22 7.54
N GLU A 141 26.49 0.55 8.67
CA GLU A 141 27.31 1.12 9.72
C GLU A 141 28.70 1.29 9.10
N GLU A 142 29.11 2.55 8.87
CA GLU A 142 30.48 2.87 8.48
C GLU A 142 31.42 2.27 9.55
N PHE A 143 32.16 1.23 9.15
CA PHE A 143 33.17 0.56 9.98
C PHE A 143 34.41 1.44 10.23
#